data_AF-A0A2A4ITZ7-F1
#
_entry.id   AF-A0A2A4ITZ7-F1
#
_cell.length_a   1.000
_cell.length_b   1.000
_cell.length_c   1.000
_cell.angle_alpha   90.00
_cell.angle_beta   90.00
_cell.angle_gamma   90.00
#
_symmetry.space_group_name_H-M   'P 1'
#
loop_
_entity.id
_entity.type
_entity.pdbx_description
1 polymer ?
#
loop_
_entity_poly.entity_id
_entity_poly.type
_entity_poly.pdbx_seq_one_letter_code
_entity_poly.pdbx_strand_id
1 'polypeptide(L)'
;MAPVKGPKKLLKSMEKPIEKPISKSKKMKKKNYQSFSIYLYKLLRAVAKENLGISRKSMLIMNNFVNDMLEKIAEEAGRLVAHSKKTTMSSREIQAAVKLIIPGELATHANIEAMKAISLYHKSHERDAAAKI
;
A
#
# COMPACT_ATOMS: atom_id res chain seq x y z
N MET A 1 -6.21 44.60 -73.10
CA MET A 1 -7.68 44.56 -73.17
C MET A 1 -8.23 43.97 -71.88
N ALA A 2 -9.04 44.72 -71.14
CA ALA A 2 -9.98 44.16 -70.16
C ALA A 2 -11.26 43.71 -70.92
N PRO A 3 -12.10 42.83 -70.35
CA PRO A 3 -13.15 43.35 -69.48
C PRO A 3 -13.47 42.50 -68.23
N VAL A 4 -14.18 43.17 -67.33
CA VAL A 4 -14.66 42.80 -66.00
C VAL A 4 -16.04 42.12 -66.10
N LYS A 5 -16.37 41.19 -65.18
CA LYS A 5 -17.73 41.00 -64.61
C LYS A 5 -17.72 39.99 -63.44
N GLY A 6 -18.08 40.45 -62.23
CA GLY A 6 -18.74 39.60 -61.21
C GLY A 6 -20.26 39.60 -61.42
N PRO A 7 -21.14 39.27 -60.43
CA PRO A 7 -20.95 38.68 -59.09
C PRO A 7 -21.98 37.55 -58.74
N LYS A 8 -21.80 36.85 -57.60
CA LYS A 8 -22.79 36.66 -56.48
C LYS A 8 -22.50 35.42 -55.61
N LYS A 9 -22.42 35.66 -54.29
CA LYS A 9 -22.48 34.72 -53.15
C LYS A 9 -23.63 33.72 -53.29
N LEU A 10 -23.51 32.53 -52.66
CA LEU A 10 -24.41 32.07 -51.59
C LEU A 10 -24.08 30.63 -51.09
N LEU A 11 -24.04 30.49 -49.75
CA LEU A 11 -24.46 29.34 -48.92
C LEU A 11 -23.52 28.13 -48.69
N LYS A 12 -22.72 28.26 -47.63
CA LYS A 12 -22.73 27.45 -46.40
C LYS A 12 -23.14 25.97 -46.51
N SER A 13 -22.18 25.05 -46.35
CA SER A 13 -22.42 23.68 -45.88
C SER A 13 -21.45 23.29 -44.77
N MET A 14 -22.01 23.30 -43.55
CA MET A 14 -21.62 22.62 -42.31
C MET A 14 -20.36 21.74 -42.34
N GLU A 15 -19.29 22.21 -41.68
CA GLU A 15 -18.25 21.33 -41.14
C GLU A 15 -18.86 20.53 -39.98
N LYS A 16 -18.91 19.21 -40.15
CA LYS A 16 -19.38 18.27 -39.11
C LYS A 16 -18.40 18.30 -37.93
N PRO A 17 -18.87 18.24 -36.66
CA PRO A 17 -17.99 18.07 -35.51
C PRO A 17 -17.28 16.71 -35.61
N ILE A 18 -15.97 16.71 -35.38
CA ILE A 18 -15.16 15.50 -35.29
C ILE A 18 -15.58 14.75 -34.01
N GLU A 19 -16.55 13.86 -34.14
CA GLU A 19 -16.84 12.84 -33.12
C GLU A 19 -15.66 11.86 -33.08
N LYS A 20 -14.69 12.14 -32.21
CA LYS A 20 -13.70 11.13 -31.82
C LYS A 20 -14.47 10.03 -31.08
N PRO A 21 -14.42 8.76 -31.53
CA PRO A 21 -15.07 7.68 -30.80
C PRO A 21 -14.41 7.58 -29.43
N ILE A 22 -15.24 7.61 -28.38
CA ILE A 22 -14.85 7.31 -27.00
C ILE A 22 -14.23 5.92 -27.03
N SER A 23 -12.89 5.88 -27.05
CA SER A 23 -12.15 4.64 -26.97
C SER A 23 -12.54 4.02 -25.64
N LYS A 24 -13.20 2.85 -25.73
CA LYS A 24 -13.51 1.99 -24.59
C LYS A 24 -12.26 1.93 -23.73
N SER A 25 -12.29 2.62 -22.59
CA SER A 25 -11.19 2.64 -21.65
C SER A 25 -10.92 1.18 -21.33
N LYS A 26 -9.75 0.68 -21.76
CA LYS A 26 -9.25 -0.62 -21.32
C LYS A 26 -9.43 -0.61 -19.82
N LYS A 27 -10.29 -1.50 -19.29
CA LYS A 27 -10.41 -1.73 -17.84
C LYS A 27 -8.98 -1.96 -17.38
N MET A 28 -8.35 -0.94 -16.78
CA MET A 28 -7.04 -1.07 -16.20
C MET A 28 -7.18 -2.21 -15.22
N LYS A 29 -6.51 -3.33 -15.51
CA LYS A 29 -6.40 -4.43 -14.56
C LYS A 29 -5.98 -3.76 -13.26
N LYS A 30 -6.83 -3.83 -12.23
CA LYS A 30 -6.49 -3.27 -10.91
C LYS A 30 -5.13 -3.88 -10.58
N LYS A 31 -4.08 -3.07 -10.58
CA LYS A 31 -2.79 -3.50 -10.06
C LYS A 31 -3.12 -4.07 -8.68
N ASN A 32 -2.70 -5.31 -8.44
CA ASN A 32 -3.00 -6.03 -7.22
C ASN A 32 -2.21 -5.32 -6.09
N TYR A 33 -2.74 -4.18 -5.65
CA TYR A 33 -2.11 -3.36 -4.63
C TYR A 33 -2.39 -4.09 -3.33
N GLN A 34 -1.37 -4.77 -2.81
CA GLN A 34 -1.40 -5.37 -1.49
C GLN A 34 -1.58 -4.20 -0.50
N SER A 35 -2.83 -3.93 -0.14
CA SER A 35 -3.17 -2.87 0.81
C SER A 35 -3.42 -3.47 2.18
N PHE A 36 -2.95 -2.76 3.20
CA PHE A 36 -3.24 -3.11 4.59
C PHE A 36 -4.65 -2.68 5.05
N SER A 37 -5.49 -2.11 4.17
CA SER A 37 -6.79 -1.53 4.53
C SER A 37 -7.71 -2.47 5.32
N ILE A 38 -7.77 -3.76 4.95
CA ILE A 38 -8.61 -4.74 5.65
C ILE A 38 -8.09 -4.97 7.08
N TYR A 39 -6.77 -5.11 7.25
CA TYR A 39 -6.14 -5.33 8.55
C TYR A 39 -6.23 -4.09 9.43
N LEU A 40 -6.04 -2.90 8.85
CA LEU A 40 -6.24 -1.62 9.54
C LEU A 40 -7.68 -1.46 10.03
N TYR A 41 -8.67 -1.89 9.24
CA TYR A 41 -10.07 -1.87 9.67
C TYR A 41 -10.35 -2.88 10.80
N LYS A 42 -9.80 -4.10 10.72
CA LYS A 42 -9.90 -5.09 11.80
C LYS A 42 -9.26 -4.58 13.10
N LEU A 43 -8.09 -3.96 13.00
CA LEU A 43 -7.39 -3.35 14.14
C LEU A 43 -8.21 -2.21 14.74
N LEU A 44 -8.77 -1.33 13.91
CA LEU A 44 -9.63 -0.24 14.36
C LEU A 44 -10.82 -0.77 15.17
N ARG A 45 -11.48 -1.84 14.70
CA ARG A 45 -12.60 -2.47 15.41
C ARG A 45 -12.18 -3.14 16.73
N ALA A 46 -10.96 -3.66 16.80
CA ALA A 46 -10.45 -4.28 18.02
C ALA A 46 -10.11 -3.24 19.10
N VAL A 47 -9.61 -2.05 18.72
CA VAL A 47 -9.15 -1.01 19.64
C VAL A 47 -10.26 -0.02 20.00
N ALA A 48 -11.04 0.42 19.01
CA ALA A 48 -12.10 1.39 19.20
C ALA A 48 -13.45 0.69 19.33
N LYS A 49 -14.15 0.94 20.44
CA LYS A 49 -15.53 0.48 20.66
C LYS A 49 -16.46 1.04 19.56
N GLU A 50 -17.56 0.32 19.31
CA GLU A 50 -18.53 0.31 18.18
C GLU A 50 -18.75 1.57 17.31
N ASN A 51 -18.39 2.78 17.75
CA ASN A 51 -18.82 4.04 17.14
C ASN A 51 -17.73 4.80 16.35
N LEU A 52 -16.50 4.29 16.25
CA LEU A 52 -15.43 4.96 15.50
C LEU A 52 -15.30 4.45 14.07
N GLY A 53 -15.37 5.38 13.10
CA GLY A 53 -15.13 5.12 11.68
C GLY A 53 -13.87 5.81 11.17
N ILE A 54 -13.29 5.27 10.09
CA ILE A 54 -12.13 5.86 9.43
C ILE A 54 -12.49 6.29 8.01
N SER A 55 -12.13 7.52 7.64
CA SER A 55 -12.38 8.04 6.29
C SER A 55 -11.50 7.34 5.25
N ARG A 56 -11.89 7.37 3.96
CA ARG A 56 -11.07 6.83 2.87
C ARG A 56 -9.69 7.51 2.78
N LYS A 57 -9.63 8.83 3.01
CA LYS A 57 -8.37 9.59 2.98
C LYS A 57 -7.46 9.18 4.14
N SER A 58 -8.02 9.06 5.35
CA SER A 58 -7.29 8.59 6.54
C SER A 58 -6.79 7.16 6.36
N MET A 59 -7.59 6.28 5.76
CA MET A 59 -7.18 4.90 5.44
C MET A 59 -5.96 4.87 4.50
N LEU A 60 -5.93 5.73 3.48
CA LEU A 60 -4.78 5.84 2.58
C LEU A 60 -3.52 6.30 3.30
N ILE A 61 -3.64 7.30 4.20
CA ILE A 61 -2.52 7.78 5.02
C ILE A 61 -1.98 6.64 5.90
N MET A 62 -2.87 5.90 6.58
CA MET A 62 -2.47 4.77 7.43
C MET A 62 -1.81 3.65 6.63
N ASN A 63 -2.33 3.32 5.45
CA ASN A 63 -1.71 2.33 4.57
C ASN A 63 -0.28 2.75 4.16
N ASN A 64 -0.08 4.01 3.81
CA ASN A 64 1.24 4.52 3.43
C ASN A 64 2.19 4.58 4.63
N PHE A 65 1.69 4.94 5.82
CA PHE A 65 2.46 4.91 7.06
C PHE A 65 3.00 3.51 7.36
N VAL A 66 2.17 2.48 7.22
CA VAL A 66 2.61 1.08 7.42
C VAL A 66 3.71 0.71 6.42
N ASN A 67 3.56 1.10 5.15
CA ASN A 67 4.57 0.83 4.14
C ASN A 67 5.90 1.55 4.42
N ASP A 68 5.85 2.84 4.78
CA ASP A 68 7.05 3.62 5.13
C ASP A 68 7.79 3.02 6.34
N MET A 69 7.04 2.62 7.37
CA MET A 69 7.62 1.95 8.54
C MET A 69 8.22 0.58 8.17
N LEU A 70 7.56 -0.20 7.33
CA LEU A 70 8.06 -1.51 6.90
C LEU A 70 9.36 -1.37 6.10
N GLU A 71 9.42 -0.41 5.18
CA GLU A 71 10.61 -0.14 4.37
C GLU A 71 11.79 0.30 5.25
N LYS A 72 11.55 1.24 6.18
CA LYS A 72 12.58 1.66 7.16
C LYS A 72 13.11 0.51 7.99
N ILE A 73 12.22 -0.35 8.51
CA ILE A 73 12.62 -1.52 9.32
C ILE A 73 13.40 -2.53 8.48
N ALA A 74 12.95 -2.80 7.25
CA ALA A 74 13.61 -3.73 6.36
C ALA A 74 15.01 -3.25 5.96
N GLU A 75 15.17 -1.96 5.67
CA GLU A 75 16.45 -1.36 5.33
C GLU A 75 17.44 -1.49 6.50
N GLU A 76 17.03 -1.09 7.70
CA GLU A 76 17.90 -1.13 8.87
C GLU A 76 18.22 -2.58 9.29
N ALA A 77 17.25 -3.49 9.22
CA ALA A 77 17.49 -4.91 9.44
C ALA A 77 18.48 -5.49 8.40
N GLY A 78 18.38 -5.06 7.14
CA GLY A 78 19.32 -5.44 6.08
C GLY A 78 20.74 -4.98 6.37
N ARG A 79 20.91 -3.75 6.86
CA ARG A 79 22.21 -3.23 7.31
C ARG A 79 22.77 -4.07 8.47
N LEU A 80 21.94 -4.41 9.47
CA LEU A 80 22.37 -5.24 10.60
C LEU A 80 22.83 -6.65 10.18
N VAL A 81 22.16 -7.26 9.21
CA VAL A 81 22.55 -8.54 8.61
C VAL A 81 23.92 -8.43 7.93
N ALA A 82 24.12 -7.38 7.13
CA ALA A 82 25.38 -7.12 6.44
C ALA A 82 26.54 -6.87 7.43
N HIS A 83 26.32 -6.06 8.48
CA HIS A 83 27.31 -5.82 9.53
C HIS A 83 27.68 -7.09 10.29
N SER A 84 26.71 -7.97 10.52
CA SER A 84 26.93 -9.25 11.20
C SER A 84 27.53 -10.33 10.29
N LYS A 85 27.78 -10.03 9.00
CA LYS A 85 28.25 -10.97 7.97
C LYS A 85 27.38 -12.23 7.83
N LYS A 86 26.08 -12.10 8.10
CA LYS A 86 25.11 -13.18 7.91
C LYS A 86 24.45 -13.04 6.54
N THR A 87 23.96 -14.15 6.00
CA THR A 87 23.17 -14.16 4.75
C THR A 87 21.67 -14.33 5.01
N THR A 88 21.29 -14.66 6.24
CA THR A 88 19.91 -14.86 6.66
C THR A 88 19.51 -13.81 7.68
N MET A 89 18.39 -13.14 7.43
CA MET A 89 17.75 -12.25 8.40
C MET A 89 16.91 -13.08 9.37
N SER A 90 17.20 -12.99 10.67
CA SER A 90 16.41 -13.62 11.72
C SER A 90 15.50 -12.61 12.41
N SER A 91 14.63 -13.09 13.31
CA SER A 91 13.80 -12.23 14.16
C SER A 91 14.63 -11.26 15.02
N ARG A 92 15.88 -11.62 15.33
CA ARG A 92 16.78 -10.79 16.14
C ARG A 92 17.17 -9.50 15.42
N GLU A 93 17.50 -9.56 14.13
CA GLU A 93 17.87 -8.36 13.37
C GLU A 93 16.67 -7.43 13.18
N ILE A 94 15.46 -7.98 13.01
CA ILE A 94 14.23 -7.19 12.95
C ILE A 94 13.94 -6.51 14.30
N GLN A 95 14.04 -7.24 15.42
CA GLN A 95 13.84 -6.66 16.75
C GLN A 95 14.85 -5.56 17.07
N ALA A 96 16.11 -5.74 16.68
CA ALA A 96 17.14 -4.73 16.84
C ALA A 96 16.85 -3.49 15.97
N ALA A 97 16.47 -3.67 14.70
CA ALA A 97 16.08 -2.58 13.81
C ALA A 97 14.90 -1.77 14.36
N VAL A 98 13.89 -2.43 14.94
CA VAL A 98 12.76 -1.75 15.59
C VAL A 98 13.22 -0.85 16.74
N LYS A 99 14.21 -1.28 17.55
CA LYS A 99 14.77 -0.44 18.62
C LYS A 99 15.56 0.76 18.11
N LEU A 100 16.13 0.67 16.91
CA LEU A 100 16.87 1.78 16.30
C LEU A 100 15.92 2.82 15.69
N ILE A 101 14.80 2.38 15.10
CA ILE A 101 13.87 3.24 14.37
C ILE A 101 12.83 3.88 15.30
N ILE A 102 12.33 3.12 16.27
CA ILE A 102 11.25 3.57 17.15
C ILE A 102 11.85 4.13 18.45
N PRO A 103 11.50 5.35 18.87
CA PRO A 103 12.06 5.95 20.07
C PRO A 103 11.39 5.45 21.36
N GLY A 104 12.17 5.42 22.44
CA GLY A 104 11.68 5.31 23.82
C GLY A 104 10.88 4.05 24.12
N GLU A 105 9.83 4.20 24.93
CA GLU A 105 8.96 3.10 25.39
C GLU A 105 8.16 2.44 24.25
N LEU A 106 8.00 3.11 23.12
CA LEU A 106 7.30 2.51 21.98
C LEU A 106 8.09 1.32 21.42
N ALA A 107 9.42 1.39 21.41
CA ALA A 107 10.26 0.27 20.96
C ALA A 107 10.20 -0.91 21.93
N THR A 108 10.09 -0.68 23.24
CA THR A 108 9.98 -1.76 24.21
C THR A 108 8.64 -2.47 24.06
N HIS A 109 7.54 -1.72 23.94
CA HIS A 109 6.22 -2.28 23.70
C HIS A 109 6.13 -3.03 22.37
N ALA A 110 6.69 -2.48 21.29
CA ALA A 110 6.73 -3.15 19.99
C ALA A 110 7.46 -4.50 20.06
N ASN A 111 8.58 -4.58 20.78
CA ASN A 111 9.31 -5.84 20.97
C ASN A 111 8.55 -6.85 21.84
N ILE A 112 7.85 -6.39 22.88
CA ILE A 112 6.99 -7.25 23.70
C ILE A 112 5.88 -7.87 22.84
N GLU A 113 5.21 -7.08 22.02
CA GLU A 113 4.18 -7.59 21.10
C GLU A 113 4.77 -8.54 20.05
N ALA A 114 5.97 -8.25 19.53
CA ALA A 114 6.65 -9.16 18.60
C ALA A 114 6.96 -10.53 19.24
N MET A 115 7.43 -10.57 20.48
CA MET A 115 7.71 -11.82 21.19
C MET A 115 6.43 -12.65 21.42
N LYS A 116 5.32 -12.00 21.78
CA LYS A 116 4.01 -12.66 21.90
C LYS A 116 3.60 -13.28 20.57
N ALA A 117 3.75 -12.54 19.46
CA ALA A 117 3.39 -13.03 18.13
C ALA A 117 4.22 -14.26 17.72
N ILE A 118 5.54 -14.25 17.98
CA ILE A 118 6.42 -15.39 17.70
C ILE A 118 6.01 -16.63 18.52
N SER A 119 5.72 -16.44 19.81
CA SER A 119 5.26 -17.52 20.68
C SER A 119 3.94 -18.13 20.21
N LEU A 120 2.98 -17.29 19.81
CA LEU A 120 1.71 -17.75 19.25
C LEU A 120 1.89 -18.54 17.95
N TYR A 121 2.80 -18.09 17.08
CA TYR A 121 3.10 -18.76 15.82
C TYR A 121 3.68 -20.17 16.03
N HIS A 122 4.67 -20.31 16.93
CA HIS A 122 5.24 -21.63 17.25
C HIS A 122 4.17 -22.56 17.83
N LYS A 123 3.34 -22.06 18.75
CA LYS A 123 2.24 -22.84 19.34
C LYS A 123 1.19 -23.28 18.33
N SER A 124 0.83 -22.42 17.36
CA SER A 124 -0.06 -22.84 16.27
C SER A 124 0.58 -23.89 15.39
N HIS A 125 1.87 -23.75 15.09
CA HIS A 125 2.58 -24.70 14.23
C HIS A 125 2.67 -26.09 14.84
N GLU A 126 2.92 -26.18 16.15
CA GLU A 126 2.93 -27.45 16.89
C GLU A 126 1.56 -28.13 16.90
N ARG A 127 0.47 -27.36 17.05
CA ARG A 127 -0.91 -27.89 16.98
C ARG A 127 -1.23 -28.45 15.60
N ASP A 128 -0.84 -27.75 14.55
CA ASP A 128 -1.08 -28.18 13.17
C ASP A 128 -0.25 -29.41 12.80
N ALA A 129 0.95 -29.54 13.37
CA ALA A 129 1.78 -30.74 13.23
C ALA A 129 1.18 -31.93 13.98
N ALA A 130 0.67 -31.72 15.20
CA ALA A 130 0.02 -32.76 16.00
C ALA A 130 -1.33 -33.21 15.41
N ALA A 131 -2.07 -32.33 14.72
CA ALA A 131 -3.35 -32.66 14.09
C ALA A 131 -3.22 -33.46 12.76
N LYS A 132 -2.00 -33.64 12.26
CA LYS A 132 -1.69 -34.43 11.05
C LYS A 132 -1.22 -35.85 11.34
N ILE A 133 -1.15 -36.22 12.62
CA ILE A 133 -0.83 -37.57 13.12
C ILE A 133 -2.14 -38.21 13.58
#